data_AF-F3GCI6-F1
#
_entry.id   AF-F3GCI6-F1
#
_cell.length_a   1.000
_cell.length_b   1.000
_cell.length_c   1.000
_cell.angle_alpha   90.00
_cell.angle_beta   90.00
_cell.angle_gamma   90.00
#
_symmetry.space_group_name_H-M   'P 1'
#
loop_
_entity.id
_entity.type
_entity.pdbx_description
1 polymer ?
#
loop_
_entity_poly.entity_id
_entity_poly.type
_entity_poly.pdbx_seq_one_letter_code
_entity_poly.pdbx_strand_id
1 'polypeptide(L)' 'MGEASTPVRAGRIQIQGVGKRFGSQQVLKDIDLSIEPGKVTVILGPSGS' A
#
# COMPACT_ATOMS: atom_id res chain seq x y z
N MET A 1 28.99 6.82 24.91
CA MET A 1 27.68 6.46 25.48
C MET A 1 26.71 7.56 25.07
N GLY A 2 25.73 7.40 24.19
CA GLY A 2 25.22 6.25 23.44
C GLY A 2 24.22 6.78 22.40
N GLU A 3 24.11 6.04 21.29
CA GLU A 3 23.13 6.09 20.20
C GLU A 3 22.92 7.40 19.41
N ALA A 4 23.58 7.46 18.25
CA ALA A 4 23.09 8.24 17.12
C ALA A 4 21.77 7.62 16.64
N SER A 5 20.66 8.33 16.84
CA SER A 5 19.37 7.93 16.30
C SER A 5 19.48 7.94 14.77
N THR A 6 19.40 6.75 14.16
CA THR A 6 19.33 6.65 12.70
C THR A 6 18.07 7.40 12.26
N PRO A 7 18.16 8.41 11.37
CA PRO A 7 16.98 9.14 10.94
C PRO A 7 16.03 8.15 10.27
N VAL A 8 14.84 7.98 10.85
CA VAL A 8 13.77 7.18 10.26
C VAL A 8 13.41 7.86 8.94
N ARG A 9 13.81 7.26 7.83
CA ARG A 9 13.48 7.79 6.50
C ARG A 9 12.00 7.54 6.26
N ALA A 10 11.23 8.61 6.34
CA ALA A 10 9.81 8.60 6.06
C ALA A 10 9.61 8.34 4.55
N GLY A 11 9.04 7.19 4.20
CA GLY A 11 8.79 6.78 2.81
C GLY A 11 7.33 6.96 2.42
N ARG A 12 7.09 7.53 1.24
CA ARG A 12 5.76 7.54 0.61
C ARG A 12 5.56 6.25 -0.17
N ILE A 13 4.37 5.65 -0.06
CA ILE A 13 3.99 4.47 -0.85
C ILE A 13 3.03 4.92 -1.94
N GLN A 14 3.32 4.58 -3.20
CA GLN A 14 2.43 4.82 -4.34
C GLN A 14 2.32 3.58 -5.21
N ILE A 15 1.09 3.24 -5.58
CA ILE A 15 0.77 2.27 -6.62
C ILE A 15 -0.22 2.90 -7.59
N GLN A 16 -0.06 2.60 -8.88
CA GLN A 16 -0.89 3.16 -9.95
C GLN A 16 -1.26 2.06 -10.96
N GLY A 17 -2.52 2.03 -11.39
CA GLY A 17 -3.02 1.11 -12.41
C GLY A 17 -2.86 -0.36 -12.05
N VAL A 18 -2.87 -0.71 -10.75
CA VAL A 18 -2.62 -2.09 -10.33
C VAL A 18 -3.84 -2.95 -10.63
N GLY A 19 -3.63 -3.97 -11.46
CA GLY A 19 -4.61 -5.01 -11.75
C GLY A 19 -4.14 -6.39 -11.30
N LYS A 20 -5.07 -7.23 -10.86
CA LYS A 20 -4.81 -8.63 -10.51
C LYS A 20 -5.88 -9.54 -11.08
N ARG A 21 -5.42 -10.67 -11.61
CA ARG A 21 -6.26 -11.76 -12.12
C ARG A 21 -5.88 -13.09 -11.48
N PHE A 22 -6.88 -13.95 -11.31
CA PHE A 22 -6.74 -15.38 -11.04
C PHE A 22 -7.44 -16.15 -12.17
N GLY A 23 -6.65 -16.73 -13.08
CA GLY A 23 -7.17 -17.30 -14.32
C GLY A 23 -7.96 -16.28 -15.15
N SER A 24 -9.21 -16.61 -15.46
CA SER A 24 -10.12 -15.73 -16.20
C SER A 24 -10.74 -14.62 -15.35
N GLN A 25 -10.68 -14.71 -14.02
CA GLN A 25 -11.31 -13.75 -13.12
C GLN A 25 -10.41 -12.54 -12.85
N GLN A 26 -10.94 -11.32 -13.10
CA GLN A 26 -10.34 -10.07 -12.67
C GLN A 26 -10.76 -9.78 -11.23
N VAL A 27 -9.79 -9.65 -10.31
CA VAL A 27 -10.05 -9.38 -8.88
C VAL A 27 -9.65 -7.97 -8.44
N LEU A 28 -8.62 -7.39 -9.05
CA LEU A 28 -8.30 -5.96 -8.88
C LEU A 28 -8.27 -5.34 -10.27
N LYS A 29 -8.92 -4.20 -10.46
CA LYS A 29 -8.95 -3.49 -11.74
C LYS A 29 -8.57 -2.03 -11.50
N ASP A 30 -7.49 -1.59 -12.15
CA ASP A 30 -7.05 -0.19 -12.21
C ASP A 30 -6.98 0.48 -10.82
N ILE A 31 -6.29 -0.16 -9.87
CA ILE A 31 -6.17 0.34 -8.50
C ILE A 31 -5.04 1.36 -8.38
N ASP A 32 -5.39 2.57 -7.95
CA ASP A 32 -4.48 3.63 -7.55
C ASP A 32 -4.54 3.84 -6.03
N LEU A 33 -3.39 3.84 -5.35
CA LEU A 33 -3.31 4.10 -3.91
C LEU A 33 -2.04 4.87 -3.58
N SER A 34 -2.20 5.92 -2.77
CA SER A 34 -1.10 6.72 -2.22
C SER A 34 -1.21 6.77 -0.70
N ILE A 35 -0.13 6.42 -0.01
CA ILE A 35 -0.03 6.47 1.45
C ILE A 35 1.15 7.39 1.79
N GLU A 36 0.82 8.48 2.50
CA GLU A 36 1.82 9.42 2.99
C GLU A 36 2.62 8.83 4.17
N PRO A 37 3.88 9.25 4.36
CA PRO A 37 4.69 8.75 5.44
C PRO A 37 4.06 8.98 6.82
N GLY A 38 4.17 7.99 7.71
CA GLY A 38 3.62 8.06 9.07
C GLY A 38 2.11 7.83 9.17
N LYS A 39 1.43 7.51 8.06
CA LYS A 39 -0.01 7.23 8.05
C LYS A 39 -0.30 5.73 8.18
N VAL A 40 -1.23 5.39 9.07
CA VAL A 40 -1.83 4.06 9.13
C VAL A 40 -3.06 4.04 8.22
N THR A 41 -3.10 3.08 7.29
CA THR A 41 -4.21 2.91 6.33
C THR A 41 -4.75 1.50 6.43
N VAL A 42 -6.07 1.36 6.57
CA VAL A 42 -6.76 0.06 6.62
C VAL A 42 -7.62 -0.08 5.38
N ILE A 43 -7.55 -1.24 4.72
CA ILE A 43 -8.41 -1.60 3.60
C ILE A 43 -9.51 -2.50 4.14
N LEU A 44 -10.75 -2.15 3.84
CA LEU A 44 -11.95 -2.86 4.30
C LEU A 44 -12.83 -3.21 3.11
N GLY A 45 -13.47 -4.37 3.17
CA GLY A 45 -14.43 -4.81 2.17
C GLY A 45 -15.02 -6.18 2.50
N PRO A 46 -16.14 -6.56 1.87
CA PRO A 46 -16.70 -7.91 1.96
C PRO A 46 -15.70 -8.98 1.52
N SER A 47 -15.87 -10.23 1.93
CA SER A 47 -15.01 -11.32 1.47
C SER A 47 -15.03 -11.42 -0.06
N GLY A 48 -13.87 -11.32 -0.70
CA GLY A 48 -13.72 -11.40 -2.15
C GLY A 48 -13.71 -10.06 -2.89
N SER A 49 -13.61 -8.94 -2.17
CA SER A 49 -13.37 -7.60 -2.74
C SER A 49 -11.89 -7.26 -2.90
#